data_AF-A0A1G9X2Z9-F1
#
_entry.id   AF-A0A1G9X2Z9-F1
#
_cell.length_a   1.000
_cell.length_b   1.000
_cell.length_c   1.000
_cell.angle_alpha   90.00
_cell.angle_beta   90.00
_cell.angle_gamma   90.00
#
_symmetry.space_group_name_H-M   'P 1'
#
loop_
_entity.id
_entity.type
_entity.pdbx_description
1 polymer ?
#
loop_
_entity_poly.entity_id
_entity_poly.type
_entity_poly.pdbx_seq_one_letter_code
_entity_poly.pdbx_strand_id
1 'polypeptide(L)'
;MTTSTNGTVTTLPTITLDEFDQPAADMGVQAAEVTEPADVQEQARQAYRDSVAADQPLSGKALGEMFERGERWGRDRIAEAKKGTGNTVTARPATARKPKAPTVKATAVPSVKTEAAAPVAERKPAPRTPDVAAPAPVVTPSGGRLVSWVGFVFGSIMSVAANVLHTWLPAATMPEGWTPGIASQIGAAVWPIGLLLSVEVLSRVAWQSGFWWNLARYGGAGTVALGSAVISYGHLRDLLAAWGYGVLAAHVGPLVLDGLMVISGFALLAMSMRTKGAAA
;
A
#
# COMPACT_ATOMS: atom_id res chain seq x y z
N MET A 1 29.23 -77.52 17.41
CA MET A 1 28.02 -77.09 16.70
C MET A 1 28.28 -75.71 16.14
N THR A 2 28.53 -75.67 14.84
CA THR A 2 28.89 -74.49 14.05
C THR A 2 27.68 -74.11 13.20
N THR A 3 27.08 -72.95 13.47
CA THR A 3 26.06 -72.36 12.61
C THR A 3 26.72 -71.29 11.76
N SER A 4 26.95 -71.62 10.49
CA SER A 4 27.35 -70.71 9.43
C SER A 4 26.09 -70.25 8.71
N THR A 5 25.86 -68.94 8.63
CA THR A 5 24.74 -68.33 7.90
C THR A 5 25.31 -67.61 6.68
N ASN A 6 24.99 -68.11 5.49
CA ASN A 6 25.42 -67.55 4.21
C ASN A 6 24.71 -66.21 3.94
N GLY A 7 25.47 -65.12 3.91
CA GLY A 7 25.03 -63.82 3.42
C GLY A 7 25.35 -63.66 1.94
N THR A 8 24.31 -63.52 1.11
CA THR A 8 24.40 -63.12 -0.29
C THR A 8 24.77 -61.63 -0.35
N VAL A 9 25.96 -61.30 -0.86
CA VAL A 9 26.37 -59.91 -1.13
C VAL A 9 25.98 -59.56 -2.57
N THR A 10 24.91 -58.78 -2.73
CA THR A 10 24.58 -58.13 -3.99
C THR A 10 25.30 -56.78 -4.04
N THR A 11 26.43 -56.72 -4.74
CA THR A 11 27.13 -55.47 -5.06
C THR A 11 26.31 -54.66 -6.07
N LEU A 12 25.85 -53.47 -5.65
CA LEU A 12 25.30 -52.46 -6.56
C LEU A 12 26.44 -51.77 -7.32
N PRO A 13 26.25 -51.40 -8.60
CA PRO A 13 27.28 -50.70 -9.38
C PRO A 13 27.54 -49.29 -8.83
N THR A 14 28.81 -49.03 -8.54
CA THR A 14 29.36 -47.70 -8.25
C THR A 14 29.23 -46.83 -9.50
N ILE A 15 28.34 -45.83 -9.45
CA ILE A 15 28.26 -44.78 -10.46
C ILE A 15 29.34 -43.75 -10.12
N THR A 16 30.41 -43.73 -10.90
CA THR A 16 31.46 -42.70 -10.89
C THR A 16 30.90 -41.40 -11.45
N LEU A 17 30.80 -40.36 -10.60
CA LEU A 17 30.40 -39.00 -10.95
C LEU A 17 31.63 -38.15 -11.29
N ASP A 18 32.33 -38.44 -12.39
CA ASP A 18 33.52 -37.68 -12.82
C ASP A 18 33.35 -37.00 -14.20
N GLU A 19 32.12 -36.83 -14.71
CA GLU A 19 31.91 -36.29 -16.06
C GLU A 19 30.80 -35.23 -16.13
N PHE A 20 30.99 -34.11 -15.42
CA PHE A 20 30.25 -32.86 -15.69
C PHE A 20 31.13 -31.64 -15.43
N ASP A 21 32.23 -31.52 -16.17
CA ASP A 21 32.97 -30.26 -16.31
C ASP A 21 32.70 -29.70 -17.71
N GLN A 22 31.58 -28.98 -17.84
CA GLN A 22 31.28 -28.16 -19.01
C GLN A 22 31.40 -26.68 -18.59
N PRO A 23 32.35 -25.90 -19.13
CA PRO A 23 32.40 -24.48 -18.87
C PRO A 23 31.20 -23.81 -19.55
N ALA A 24 30.28 -23.31 -18.73
CA ALA A 24 29.17 -22.47 -19.18
C ALA A 24 29.73 -21.17 -19.78
N ALA A 25 29.85 -21.15 -21.10
CA ALA A 25 30.10 -19.94 -21.87
C ALA A 25 28.91 -18.98 -21.71
N ASP A 26 29.13 -17.95 -20.89
CA ASP A 26 28.77 -16.55 -21.13
C ASP A 26 27.58 -16.31 -22.07
N MET A 27 26.37 -16.60 -21.57
CA MET A 27 25.14 -16.02 -22.12
C MET A 27 24.82 -14.76 -21.31
N GLY A 28 25.45 -13.65 -21.71
CA GLY A 28 25.11 -12.30 -21.28
C GLY A 28 23.66 -11.97 -21.60
N VAL A 29 22.76 -12.36 -20.70
CA VAL A 29 21.41 -11.81 -20.61
C VAL A 29 21.59 -10.41 -20.05
N GLN A 30 21.73 -9.42 -20.93
CA GLN A 30 21.47 -8.04 -20.58
C GLN A 30 20.02 -7.99 -20.09
N ALA A 31 19.85 -7.95 -18.77
CA ALA A 31 18.59 -7.63 -18.15
C ALA A 31 18.16 -6.27 -18.73
N ALA A 32 17.15 -6.29 -19.59
CA ALA A 32 16.46 -5.09 -19.99
C ALA A 32 15.95 -4.44 -18.71
N GLU A 33 16.63 -3.37 -18.30
CA GLU A 33 16.21 -2.49 -17.23
C GLU A 33 14.82 -1.98 -17.62
N VAL A 34 13.78 -2.55 -17.01
CA VAL A 34 12.41 -2.05 -17.15
C VAL A 34 12.35 -0.76 -16.36
N THR A 35 12.83 0.31 -16.95
CA THR A 35 12.71 1.69 -16.47
C THR A 35 11.28 2.19 -16.76
N GLU A 36 10.27 1.52 -16.20
CA GLU A 36 8.86 1.92 -16.25
C GLU A 36 8.34 1.90 -14.81
N PRO A 37 8.00 3.03 -14.15
CA PRO A 37 6.90 3.94 -14.53
C PRO A 37 7.19 5.44 -14.28
N ALA A 38 8.39 5.77 -13.80
CA ALA A 38 8.79 7.13 -13.44
C ALA A 38 9.02 7.99 -14.70
N ASP A 39 9.59 7.39 -15.74
CA ASP A 39 9.88 8.05 -17.01
C ASP A 39 8.60 8.47 -17.74
N VAL A 40 7.57 7.62 -17.73
CA VAL A 40 6.26 7.93 -18.32
C VAL A 40 5.60 9.14 -17.65
N GLN A 41 5.78 9.31 -16.34
CA GLN A 41 5.21 10.45 -15.62
C GLN A 41 5.93 11.75 -15.94
N GLU A 42 7.27 11.73 -16.07
CA GLU A 42 8.02 12.92 -16.46
C GLU A 42 7.76 13.28 -17.92
N GLN A 43 7.69 12.30 -18.82
CA GLN A 43 7.30 12.51 -20.23
C GLN A 43 5.92 13.16 -20.34
N ALA A 44 4.93 12.72 -19.54
CA ALA A 44 3.60 13.34 -19.53
C ALA A 44 3.62 14.77 -18.98
N ARG A 45 4.43 15.06 -17.96
CA ARG A 45 4.63 16.43 -17.46
C ARG A 45 5.28 17.32 -18.52
N GLN A 46 6.29 16.81 -19.23
CA GLN A 46 6.98 17.53 -20.28
C GLN A 46 6.06 17.80 -21.49
N ALA A 47 5.32 16.79 -21.96
CA ALA A 47 4.35 16.94 -23.04
C ALA A 47 3.29 18.03 -22.73
N TYR A 48 2.84 18.13 -21.47
CA TYR A 48 1.97 19.22 -21.05
C TYR A 48 2.67 20.58 -21.12
N ARG A 49 3.91 20.71 -20.60
CA ARG A 49 4.68 21.96 -20.68
C ARG A 49 4.87 22.42 -22.12
N ASP A 50 5.19 21.49 -23.03
CA ASP A 50 5.38 21.78 -24.46
C ASP A 50 4.06 22.25 -25.10
N SER A 51 2.93 21.63 -24.73
CA SER A 51 1.60 22.06 -25.22
C SER A 51 1.22 23.47 -24.76
N VAL A 52 1.62 23.86 -23.54
CA VAL A 52 1.41 25.21 -23.02
C VAL A 52 2.31 26.22 -23.75
N ALA A 53 3.57 25.84 -24.02
CA ALA A 53 4.50 26.69 -24.78
C ALA A 53 4.05 26.91 -26.24
N ALA A 54 3.26 26.00 -26.79
CA ALA A 54 2.65 26.10 -28.11
C ALA A 54 1.28 26.83 -28.13
N ASP A 55 0.88 27.48 -27.02
CA ASP A 55 -0.44 28.11 -26.84
C ASP A 55 -1.65 27.19 -27.07
N GLN A 56 -1.46 25.86 -26.96
CA GLN A 56 -2.49 24.84 -27.12
C GLN A 56 -2.46 23.83 -25.97
N PRO A 57 -2.87 24.23 -24.74
CA PRO A 57 -2.74 23.39 -23.56
C PRO A 57 -3.57 22.10 -23.69
N LEU A 58 -2.90 20.95 -23.55
CA LEU A 58 -3.57 19.65 -23.57
C LEU A 58 -4.54 19.52 -22.39
N SER A 59 -5.75 19.01 -22.68
CA SER A 59 -6.71 18.63 -21.64
C SER A 59 -6.26 17.35 -20.93
N GLY A 60 -6.75 17.12 -19.70
CA GLY A 60 -6.44 15.89 -18.96
C GLY A 60 -6.91 14.61 -19.69
N LYS A 61 -7.95 14.71 -20.51
CA LYS A 61 -8.43 13.60 -21.36
C LYS A 61 -7.45 13.31 -22.49
N ALA A 62 -7.06 14.34 -23.25
CA ALA A 62 -6.11 14.20 -24.35
C ALA A 62 -4.74 13.70 -23.88
N LEU A 63 -4.27 14.20 -22.73
CA LEU A 63 -3.01 13.73 -22.12
C LEU A 63 -3.13 12.29 -21.61
N GLY A 64 -4.30 11.89 -21.08
CA GLY A 64 -4.55 10.50 -20.68
C GLY A 64 -4.52 9.56 -21.89
N GLU A 65 -5.23 9.91 -22.96
CA GLU A 65 -5.28 9.14 -24.21
C GLU A 65 -3.88 8.97 -24.83
N MET A 66 -3.06 10.03 -24.83
CA MET A 66 -1.69 10.00 -25.37
C MET A 66 -0.77 8.98 -24.70
N PHE A 67 -1.01 8.65 -23.43
CA PHE A 67 -0.19 7.71 -22.64
C PHE A 67 -0.94 6.41 -22.29
N GLU A 68 -2.08 6.14 -22.93
CA GLU A 68 -2.95 4.99 -22.64
C GLU A 68 -3.32 4.91 -21.14
N ARG A 69 -3.73 6.05 -20.58
CA ARG A 69 -4.19 6.21 -19.18
C ARG A 69 -5.54 6.92 -19.13
N GLY A 70 -6.21 6.84 -17.97
CA GLY A 70 -7.51 7.50 -17.77
C GLY A 70 -7.40 9.03 -17.63
N GLU A 71 -8.48 9.75 -17.94
CA GLU A 71 -8.56 11.22 -17.85
C GLU A 71 -8.16 11.77 -16.47
N ARG A 72 -8.53 11.07 -15.38
CA ARG A 72 -8.16 11.47 -14.02
C ARG A 72 -6.64 11.49 -13.82
N TRP A 73 -5.94 10.47 -14.35
CA TRP A 73 -4.48 10.41 -14.30
C TRP A 73 -3.84 11.58 -15.06
N GLY A 74 -4.38 11.94 -16.22
CA GLY A 74 -3.92 13.10 -16.98
C GLY A 74 -4.13 14.43 -16.23
N ARG A 75 -5.27 14.61 -15.56
CA ARG A 75 -5.51 15.79 -14.70
C ARG A 75 -4.49 15.91 -13.56
N ASP A 76 -4.12 14.79 -12.94
CA ASP A 76 -3.15 14.77 -11.85
C ASP A 76 -1.75 15.21 -12.33
N ARG A 77 -1.30 14.74 -13.51
CA ARG A 77 -0.01 15.14 -14.11
C ARG A 77 0.02 16.62 -14.48
N ILE A 78 -1.08 17.16 -15.00
CA ILE A 78 -1.21 18.60 -15.29
C ILE A 78 -1.08 19.42 -14.00
N ALA A 79 -1.72 18.99 -12.91
CA ALA A 79 -1.64 19.67 -11.63
C ALA A 79 -0.22 19.67 -11.06
N GLU A 80 0.52 18.55 -11.20
CA GLU A 80 1.94 18.46 -10.82
C GLU A 80 2.83 19.38 -11.67
N ALA A 81 2.65 19.38 -12.99
CA ALA A 81 3.43 20.23 -13.89
C ALA A 81 3.25 21.72 -13.53
N LYS A 82 2.02 22.16 -13.24
CA LYS A 82 1.71 23.54 -12.80
C LYS A 82 2.36 23.90 -11.46
N LYS A 83 2.47 22.95 -10.52
CA LYS A 83 3.15 23.16 -9.23
C LYS A 83 4.65 23.35 -9.42
N GLY A 84 5.28 22.65 -10.37
CA GLY A 84 6.70 22.80 -10.69
C GLY A 84 7.06 24.16 -11.31
N THR A 85 6.16 24.76 -12.09
CA THR A 85 6.39 26.07 -12.73
C THR A 85 6.21 27.25 -11.77
N GLY A 86 5.65 27.03 -10.58
CA GLY A 86 5.27 28.08 -9.64
C GLY A 86 6.41 28.80 -8.90
N ASN A 87 7.68 28.46 -9.16
CA ASN A 87 8.81 29.05 -8.41
C ASN A 87 9.70 30.02 -9.20
N THR A 88 9.29 30.45 -10.40
CA THR A 88 9.98 31.53 -11.12
C THR A 88 8.97 32.44 -11.79
N VAL A 89 9.22 33.76 -11.69
CA VAL A 89 8.45 34.92 -12.18
C VAL A 89 7.58 35.60 -11.11
N THR A 90 8.28 36.22 -10.15
CA THR A 90 7.95 37.59 -9.72
C THR A 90 8.10 38.55 -10.89
N ALA A 91 7.01 39.17 -11.35
CA ALA A 91 6.95 40.59 -11.71
C ALA A 91 5.53 40.95 -12.18
N ARG A 92 4.82 41.68 -11.32
CA ARG A 92 3.58 42.42 -11.61
C ARG A 92 3.94 43.87 -11.95
N PRO A 93 3.19 44.52 -12.85
CA PRO A 93 2.55 45.80 -12.52
C PRO A 93 1.06 45.76 -12.97
N ALA A 94 0.02 45.99 -12.17
CA ALA A 94 -0.39 47.16 -11.38
C ALA A 94 -0.61 48.45 -12.21
N THR A 95 -1.84 48.63 -12.73
CA THR A 95 -2.62 49.90 -12.94
C THR A 95 -3.88 49.51 -13.74
N ALA A 96 -5.09 50.08 -13.63
CA ALA A 96 -5.67 51.21 -12.94
C ALA A 96 -7.20 50.98 -12.80
N ARG A 97 -7.81 51.69 -11.86
CA ARG A 97 -9.22 51.64 -11.44
C ARG A 97 -9.90 52.99 -11.73
N LYS A 98 -11.16 53.00 -12.22
CA LYS A 98 -12.27 54.00 -12.01
C LYS A 98 -13.22 54.10 -13.24
N PRO A 99 -14.42 54.77 -13.20
CA PRO A 99 -15.61 54.58 -12.34
C PRO A 99 -17.01 54.73 -13.05
N LYS A 100 -18.06 54.13 -12.47
CA LYS A 100 -19.49 54.56 -12.25
C LYS A 100 -20.39 55.25 -13.34
N ALA A 101 -21.44 54.50 -13.76
CA ALA A 101 -22.92 54.77 -13.90
C ALA A 101 -23.48 55.93 -14.79
N PRO A 102 -24.83 56.14 -14.96
CA PRO A 102 -26.07 55.31 -14.92
C PRO A 102 -27.02 55.53 -16.16
N THR A 103 -28.21 54.88 -16.24
CA THR A 103 -29.53 55.36 -16.84
C THR A 103 -30.52 54.16 -16.88
N VAL A 104 -31.50 53.95 -15.99
CA VAL A 104 -32.90 54.49 -15.80
C VAL A 104 -33.92 54.22 -16.94
N LYS A 105 -34.98 53.44 -16.64
CA LYS A 105 -36.46 53.69 -16.79
C LYS A 105 -37.23 52.35 -16.94
N ALA A 106 -38.02 51.94 -15.93
CA ALA A 106 -39.49 52.12 -15.79
C ALA A 106 -40.29 51.30 -16.83
N THR A 107 -41.32 50.50 -16.49
CA THR A 107 -42.62 50.97 -15.97
C THR A 107 -43.51 49.80 -15.46
N ALA A 108 -44.22 50.05 -14.34
CA ALA A 108 -45.60 49.71 -13.96
C ALA A 108 -46.11 48.27 -13.56
N VAL A 109 -46.56 48.26 -12.29
CA VAL A 109 -47.59 47.53 -11.49
C VAL A 109 -48.99 47.46 -12.19
N PRO A 110 -50.07 46.78 -11.71
CA PRO A 110 -50.34 46.23 -10.36
C PRO A 110 -51.13 44.90 -10.25
N SER A 111 -51.23 44.32 -9.05
CA SER A 111 -52.51 44.29 -8.28
C SER A 111 -52.43 43.38 -7.04
N VAL A 112 -53.14 43.84 -6.02
CA VAL A 112 -53.17 43.45 -4.61
C VAL A 112 -54.23 42.36 -4.39
N LYS A 113 -53.96 41.41 -3.48
CA LYS A 113 -55.04 40.79 -2.70
C LYS A 113 -54.65 40.72 -1.24
N THR A 114 -55.30 41.60 -0.47
CA THR A 114 -55.29 41.68 0.99
C THR A 114 -56.17 40.57 1.55
N GLU A 115 -55.66 39.76 2.48
CA GLU A 115 -56.52 38.94 3.34
C GLU A 115 -55.99 38.89 4.78
N ALA A 116 -56.80 39.48 5.65
CA ALA A 116 -57.05 39.23 7.07
C ALA A 116 -55.88 39.04 8.05
N ALA A 117 -55.78 40.03 8.93
CA ALA A 117 -55.02 40.02 10.17
C ALA A 117 -55.55 38.97 11.17
N ALA A 118 -54.62 38.24 11.79
CA ALA A 118 -54.80 37.50 13.03
C ALA A 118 -53.98 38.17 14.15
N PRO A 119 -54.43 38.12 15.42
CA PRO A 119 -53.84 38.91 16.50
C PRO A 119 -52.44 38.43 16.87
N VAL A 120 -51.57 39.41 17.11
CA VAL A 120 -50.18 39.27 17.56
C VAL A 120 -50.17 38.65 18.96
N ALA A 121 -49.91 37.35 19.04
CA ALA A 121 -49.52 36.70 20.27
C ALA A 121 -48.07 37.11 20.60
N GLU A 122 -47.89 37.71 21.77
CA GLU A 122 -46.61 38.11 22.34
C GLU A 122 -45.70 36.87 22.49
N ARG A 123 -44.77 36.69 21.54
CA ARG A 123 -43.77 35.62 21.57
C ARG A 123 -42.74 35.95 22.65
N LYS A 124 -42.86 35.26 23.78
CA LYS A 124 -41.83 35.12 24.81
C LYS A 124 -40.49 34.77 24.14
N PRO A 125 -39.39 35.52 24.36
CA PRO A 125 -38.11 35.24 23.73
C PRO A 125 -37.59 33.87 24.17
N ALA A 126 -37.35 32.99 23.20
CA ALA A 126 -36.76 31.68 23.45
C ALA A 126 -35.34 31.83 24.05
N PRO A 127 -34.91 30.91 24.93
CA PRO A 127 -33.55 30.92 25.45
C PRO A 127 -32.57 30.78 24.28
N ARG A 128 -31.65 31.74 24.14
CA ARG A 128 -30.54 31.61 23.21
C ARG A 128 -29.72 30.40 23.66
N THR A 129 -29.76 29.32 22.89
CA THR A 129 -28.78 28.24 23.00
C THR A 129 -27.39 28.86 22.91
N PRO A 130 -26.47 28.57 23.85
CA PRO A 130 -25.10 29.03 23.74
C PRO A 130 -24.55 28.58 22.40
N ASP A 131 -24.01 29.53 21.67
CA ASP A 131 -23.35 29.35 20.38
C ASP A 131 -22.20 28.37 20.60
N VAL A 132 -22.42 27.08 20.33
CA VAL A 132 -21.39 26.05 20.43
C VAL A 132 -20.44 26.33 19.28
N ALA A 133 -19.37 27.07 19.59
CA ALA A 133 -18.30 27.39 18.68
C ALA A 133 -17.93 26.13 17.88
N ALA A 134 -18.02 26.24 16.55
CA ALA A 134 -17.68 25.17 15.64
C ALA A 134 -16.32 24.58 16.03
N PRO A 135 -16.18 23.24 16.12
CA PRO A 135 -14.93 22.62 16.54
C PRO A 135 -13.81 23.09 15.60
N ALA A 136 -12.72 23.58 16.19
CA ALA A 136 -11.55 24.03 15.45
C ALA A 136 -11.08 22.94 14.48
N PRO A 137 -10.61 23.30 13.27
CA PRO A 137 -10.16 22.32 12.29
C PRO A 137 -9.02 21.49 12.89
N VAL A 138 -9.27 20.20 13.07
CA VAL A 138 -8.27 19.26 13.56
C VAL A 138 -7.17 19.17 12.50
N VAL A 139 -6.04 19.83 12.77
CA VAL A 139 -4.84 19.69 11.93
C VAL A 139 -4.43 18.24 11.99
N THR A 140 -4.68 17.50 10.91
CA THR A 140 -4.30 16.09 10.83
C THR A 140 -2.78 16.05 10.61
N PRO A 141 -1.98 15.45 11.51
CA PRO A 141 -0.54 15.43 11.33
C PRO A 141 -0.18 14.73 10.01
N SER A 142 0.48 15.46 9.11
CA SER A 142 1.00 14.93 7.85
C SER A 142 2.18 14.00 8.16
N GLY A 143 1.90 12.71 8.33
CA GLY A 143 2.93 11.71 8.64
C GLY A 143 2.40 10.30 8.92
N GLY A 144 1.14 10.16 9.34
CA GLY A 144 0.58 8.86 9.72
C GLY A 144 0.69 7.78 8.63
N ARG A 145 0.58 8.15 7.35
CA ARG A 145 0.73 7.21 6.23
C ARG A 145 2.13 6.64 6.10
N LEU A 146 3.15 7.48 6.25
CA LEU A 146 4.55 7.05 6.18
C LEU A 146 4.87 6.12 7.34
N VAL A 147 4.51 6.50 8.57
CA VAL A 147 4.76 5.68 9.77
C VAL A 147 4.07 4.33 9.67
N SER A 148 2.81 4.30 9.23
CA SER A 148 2.06 3.05 9.06
C SER A 148 2.69 2.18 7.96
N TRP A 149 3.14 2.77 6.86
CA TRP A 149 3.81 2.03 5.80
C TRP A 149 5.14 1.42 6.29
N VAL A 150 5.96 2.21 6.99
CA VAL A 150 7.23 1.73 7.58
C VAL A 150 6.98 0.60 8.56
N GLY A 151 6.01 0.72 9.46
CA GLY A 151 5.68 -0.33 10.43
C GLY A 151 5.26 -1.63 9.77
N PHE A 152 4.43 -1.56 8.73
CA PHE A 152 4.01 -2.74 7.98
C PHE A 152 5.18 -3.42 7.24
N VAL A 153 6.01 -2.63 6.55
CA VAL A 153 7.17 -3.15 5.80
C VAL A 153 8.21 -3.75 6.73
N PHE A 154 8.51 -3.07 7.84
CA PHE A 154 9.42 -3.58 8.85
C PHE A 154 8.96 -4.94 9.39
N GLY A 155 7.70 -5.06 9.81
CA GLY A 155 7.17 -6.33 10.29
C GLY A 155 7.21 -7.43 9.21
N SER A 156 6.91 -7.09 7.95
CA SER A 156 6.96 -8.05 6.83
C SER A 156 8.38 -8.60 6.62
N ILE A 157 9.39 -7.72 6.61
CA ILE A 157 10.80 -8.11 6.46
C ILE A 157 11.22 -8.99 7.65
N MET A 158 10.89 -8.58 8.87
CA MET A 158 11.26 -9.32 10.08
C MET A 158 10.61 -10.70 10.14
N SER A 159 9.35 -10.84 9.68
CA SER A 159 8.65 -12.14 9.60
C SER A 159 9.36 -13.10 8.65
N VAL A 160 9.71 -12.64 7.45
CA VAL A 160 10.46 -13.46 6.47
C VAL A 160 11.85 -13.81 7.01
N ALA A 161 12.58 -12.82 7.52
CA ALA A 161 13.92 -13.01 8.06
C ALA A 161 13.94 -14.02 9.22
N ALA A 162 12.98 -13.94 10.14
CA ALA A 162 12.88 -14.87 11.27
C ALA A 162 12.70 -16.32 10.81
N ASN A 163 11.84 -16.56 9.80
CA ASN A 163 11.62 -17.90 9.28
C ASN A 163 12.85 -18.44 8.56
N VAL A 164 13.54 -17.61 7.77
CA VAL A 164 14.81 -18.01 7.15
C VAL A 164 15.85 -18.31 8.23
N LEU A 165 15.97 -17.47 9.24
CA LEU A 165 16.96 -17.61 10.30
C LEU A 165 16.70 -18.82 11.20
N HIS A 166 15.43 -19.21 11.37
CA HIS A 166 15.08 -20.45 12.06
C HIS A 166 15.74 -21.69 11.43
N THR A 167 16.00 -21.70 10.12
CA THR A 167 16.70 -22.81 9.45
C THR A 167 18.18 -22.94 9.86
N TRP A 168 18.74 -21.91 10.50
CA TRP A 168 20.11 -21.90 11.00
C TRP A 168 20.22 -22.40 12.45
N LEU A 169 19.10 -22.60 13.16
CA LEU A 169 19.14 -23.12 14.54
C LEU A 169 19.93 -24.44 14.69
N PRO A 170 19.85 -25.40 13.75
CA PRO A 170 20.64 -26.63 13.85
C PRO A 170 22.15 -26.41 13.82
N ALA A 171 22.64 -25.26 13.33
CA ALA A 171 24.07 -24.95 13.26
C ALA A 171 24.77 -25.03 14.64
N ALA A 172 24.02 -24.82 15.73
CA ALA A 172 24.55 -24.96 17.09
C ALA A 172 24.94 -26.41 17.46
N THR A 173 24.42 -27.40 16.74
CA THR A 173 24.63 -28.84 16.99
C THR A 173 25.34 -29.55 15.85
N MET A 174 25.61 -28.83 14.76
CA MET A 174 26.26 -29.36 13.56
C MET A 174 27.78 -29.05 13.56
N PRO A 175 28.57 -29.77 12.74
CA PRO A 175 29.99 -29.48 12.59
C PRO A 175 30.28 -28.03 12.14
N GLU A 176 31.46 -27.53 12.49
CA GLU A 176 31.92 -26.21 12.02
C GLU A 176 31.89 -26.11 10.49
N GLY A 177 31.40 -24.98 9.97
CA GLY A 177 31.24 -24.75 8.53
C GLY A 177 29.96 -25.31 7.92
N TRP A 178 29.12 -26.01 8.70
CA TRP A 178 27.79 -26.41 8.23
C TRP A 178 26.89 -25.20 7.96
N THR A 179 26.14 -25.23 6.87
CA THR A 179 25.13 -24.22 6.53
C THR A 179 23.85 -24.89 6.03
N PRO A 180 22.67 -24.32 6.30
CA PRO A 180 21.43 -24.86 5.77
C PRO A 180 21.38 -24.68 4.25
N GLY A 181 21.00 -25.73 3.54
CA GLY A 181 20.86 -25.68 2.08
C GLY A 181 19.82 -24.63 1.65
N ILE A 182 20.04 -24.01 0.48
CA ILE A 182 19.19 -22.94 -0.07
C ILE A 182 17.71 -23.35 -0.12
N ALA A 183 17.42 -24.61 -0.45
CA ALA A 183 16.05 -25.12 -0.50
C ALA A 183 15.31 -25.01 0.85
N SER A 184 16.01 -25.23 1.97
CA SER A 184 15.41 -25.09 3.30
C SER A 184 15.10 -23.64 3.65
N GLN A 185 16.01 -22.72 3.30
CA GLN A 185 15.86 -21.28 3.51
C GLN A 185 14.68 -20.74 2.70
N ILE A 186 14.60 -21.10 1.41
CA ILE A 186 13.48 -20.74 0.55
C ILE A 186 12.18 -21.33 1.09
N GLY A 187 12.17 -22.63 1.43
CA GLY A 187 11.00 -23.32 1.96
C GLY A 187 10.44 -22.67 3.23
N ALA A 188 11.29 -22.17 4.13
CA ALA A 188 10.86 -21.46 5.32
C ALA A 188 10.23 -20.09 5.02
N ALA A 189 10.68 -19.40 3.97
CA ALA A 189 10.13 -18.12 3.53
C ALA A 189 8.80 -18.23 2.77
N VAL A 190 8.45 -19.41 2.22
CA VAL A 190 7.24 -19.60 1.42
C VAL A 190 5.97 -19.21 2.18
N TRP A 191 5.85 -19.57 3.45
CA TRP A 191 4.64 -19.31 4.24
C TRP A 191 4.33 -17.83 4.44
N PRO A 192 5.25 -16.98 4.93
CA PRO A 192 4.99 -15.54 5.08
C PRO A 192 4.85 -14.85 3.72
N ILE A 193 5.60 -15.28 2.69
CA ILE A 193 5.43 -14.74 1.34
C ILE A 193 4.03 -15.04 0.79
N GLY A 194 3.54 -16.27 0.95
CA GLY A 194 2.19 -16.66 0.56
C GLY A 194 1.11 -15.82 1.26
N LEU A 195 1.33 -15.45 2.53
CA LEU A 195 0.45 -14.54 3.26
C LEU A 195 0.47 -13.12 2.68
N LEU A 196 1.66 -12.56 2.42
CA LEU A 196 1.78 -11.23 1.81
C LEU A 196 1.13 -11.18 0.42
N LEU A 197 1.32 -12.22 -0.40
CA LEU A 197 0.65 -12.34 -1.69
C LEU A 197 -0.86 -12.44 -1.54
N SER A 198 -1.36 -13.15 -0.53
CA SER A 198 -2.80 -13.23 -0.24
C SER A 198 -3.38 -11.86 0.12
N VAL A 199 -2.67 -11.06 0.92
CA VAL A 199 -3.07 -9.67 1.23
C VAL A 199 -3.04 -8.79 -0.02
N GLU A 200 -2.04 -8.96 -0.88
CA GLU A 200 -1.94 -8.20 -2.12
C GLU A 200 -3.10 -8.50 -3.07
N VAL A 201 -3.43 -9.78 -3.27
CA VAL A 201 -4.60 -10.23 -4.04
C VAL A 201 -5.89 -9.68 -3.42
N LEU A 202 -6.01 -9.73 -2.09
CA LEU A 202 -7.16 -9.20 -1.36
C LEU A 202 -7.35 -7.70 -1.59
N SER A 203 -6.25 -6.95 -1.73
CA SER A 203 -6.27 -5.49 -1.86
C SER A 203 -6.46 -5.00 -3.29
N ARG A 204 -5.96 -5.73 -4.30
CA ARG A 204 -5.97 -5.32 -5.71
C ARG A 204 -7.14 -5.84 -6.51
N VAL A 205 -7.64 -7.04 -6.19
CA VAL A 205 -8.70 -7.66 -6.98
C VAL A 205 -10.04 -6.98 -6.68
N ALA A 206 -10.76 -6.59 -7.74
CA ALA A 206 -12.15 -6.15 -7.64
C ALA A 206 -13.05 -7.38 -7.51
N TRP A 207 -13.30 -7.80 -6.27
CA TRP A 207 -14.14 -8.95 -5.99
C TRP A 207 -15.61 -8.65 -6.33
N GLN A 208 -16.27 -9.62 -6.97
CA GLN A 208 -17.71 -9.55 -7.20
C GLN A 208 -18.46 -9.57 -5.85
N SER A 209 -19.61 -8.90 -5.80
CA SER A 209 -20.47 -8.91 -4.63
C SER A 209 -21.22 -10.25 -4.52
N GLY A 210 -21.22 -10.86 -3.34
CA GLY A 210 -22.02 -12.06 -3.07
C GLY A 210 -21.46 -12.86 -1.90
N PHE A 211 -22.31 -13.65 -1.26
CA PHE A 211 -21.89 -14.49 -0.12
C PHE A 211 -20.76 -15.45 -0.48
N TRP A 212 -20.87 -16.16 -1.61
CA TRP A 212 -19.85 -17.11 -2.06
C TRP A 212 -18.51 -16.44 -2.41
N TRP A 213 -18.55 -15.26 -3.01
CA TRP A 213 -17.36 -14.47 -3.29
C TRP A 213 -16.69 -13.95 -2.01
N ASN A 214 -17.48 -13.54 -1.01
CA ASN A 214 -16.96 -13.18 0.30
C ASN A 214 -16.37 -14.39 1.04
N LEU A 215 -17.00 -15.56 0.94
CA LEU A 215 -16.47 -16.79 1.53
C LEU A 215 -15.15 -17.20 0.88
N ALA A 216 -15.04 -17.15 -0.45
CA ALA A 216 -13.78 -17.42 -1.13
C ALA A 216 -12.69 -16.41 -0.74
N ARG A 217 -13.05 -15.12 -0.71
CA ARG A 217 -12.14 -14.01 -0.37
C ARG A 217 -11.58 -14.13 1.05
N TYR A 218 -12.47 -14.22 2.04
CA TYR A 218 -12.07 -14.21 3.45
C TYR A 218 -11.73 -15.60 3.98
N GLY A 219 -12.37 -16.65 3.47
CA GLY A 219 -12.06 -18.03 3.83
C GLY A 219 -10.71 -18.48 3.28
N GLY A 220 -10.42 -18.19 2.01
CA GLY A 220 -9.12 -18.48 1.39
C GLY A 220 -7.99 -17.71 2.08
N ALA A 221 -8.12 -16.37 2.17
CA ALA A 221 -7.11 -15.54 2.84
C ALA A 221 -6.97 -15.90 4.34
N GLY A 222 -8.08 -16.19 5.03
CA GLY A 222 -8.07 -16.59 6.43
C GLY A 222 -7.35 -17.92 6.66
N THR A 223 -7.51 -18.88 5.75
CA THR A 223 -6.81 -20.18 5.83
C THR A 223 -5.31 -19.99 5.67
N VAL A 224 -4.86 -19.23 4.66
CA VAL A 224 -3.44 -18.94 4.46
C VAL A 224 -2.87 -18.16 5.64
N ALA A 225 -3.61 -17.16 6.14
CA ALA A 225 -3.21 -16.37 7.30
C ALA A 225 -3.03 -17.23 8.55
N LEU A 226 -3.97 -18.11 8.85
CA LEU A 226 -3.90 -18.97 10.02
C LEU A 226 -2.73 -19.96 9.92
N GLY A 227 -2.58 -20.64 8.79
CA GLY A 227 -1.49 -21.60 8.59
C GLY A 227 -0.12 -20.93 8.66
N SER A 228 0.04 -19.79 7.99
CA SER A 228 1.27 -19.00 7.99
C SER A 228 1.59 -18.47 9.39
N ALA A 229 0.60 -17.94 10.12
CA ALA A 229 0.79 -17.40 11.46
C ALA A 229 1.25 -18.49 12.44
N VAL A 230 0.64 -19.67 12.44
CA VAL A 230 1.03 -20.76 13.37
C VAL A 230 2.47 -21.21 13.14
N ILE A 231 2.86 -21.44 11.89
CA ILE A 231 4.22 -21.89 11.55
C ILE A 231 5.24 -20.77 11.85
N SER A 232 4.95 -19.54 11.42
CA SER A 232 5.84 -18.39 11.62
C SER A 232 6.00 -18.03 13.10
N TYR A 233 4.93 -18.16 13.89
CA TYR A 233 4.97 -17.95 15.33
C TYR A 233 5.93 -18.93 16.00
N GLY A 234 5.82 -20.21 15.65
CA GLY A 234 6.70 -21.27 16.17
C GLY A 234 8.17 -20.96 15.86
N HIS A 235 8.48 -20.66 14.60
CA HIS A 235 9.85 -20.38 14.17
C HIS A 235 10.48 -19.19 14.91
N LEU A 236 9.76 -18.07 15.02
CA LEU A 236 10.29 -16.91 15.72
C LEU A 236 10.39 -17.12 17.23
N ARG A 237 9.41 -17.81 17.84
CA ARG A 237 9.49 -18.18 19.26
C ARG A 237 10.71 -19.04 19.54
N ASP A 238 10.94 -20.06 18.71
CA ASP A 238 12.05 -21.00 18.87
C ASP A 238 13.40 -20.30 18.63
N LEU A 239 13.44 -19.35 17.69
CA LEU A 239 14.60 -18.47 17.46
C LEU A 239 14.91 -17.60 18.69
N LEU A 240 13.90 -16.94 19.27
CA LEU A 240 14.07 -16.13 20.47
C LEU A 240 14.51 -16.98 21.67
N ALA A 241 13.94 -18.18 21.82
CA ALA A 241 14.34 -19.12 22.86
C ALA A 241 15.81 -19.55 22.70
N ALA A 242 16.24 -19.85 21.47
CA ALA A 242 17.62 -20.20 21.16
C ALA A 242 18.61 -19.06 21.44
N TRP A 243 18.17 -17.80 21.33
CA TRP A 243 18.95 -16.63 21.72
C TRP A 243 18.96 -16.33 23.22
N GLY A 244 18.33 -17.18 24.04
CA GLY A 244 18.31 -17.03 25.49
C GLY A 244 17.29 -16.01 26.00
N TYR A 245 16.32 -15.58 25.17
CA TYR A 245 15.20 -14.80 25.68
C TYR A 245 14.36 -15.66 26.64
N GLY A 246 13.89 -15.05 27.74
CA GLY A 246 13.02 -15.74 28.69
C GLY A 246 11.72 -16.22 28.03
N VAL A 247 11.11 -17.27 28.59
CA VAL A 247 9.90 -17.94 28.03
C VAL A 247 8.81 -16.93 27.66
N LEU A 248 8.53 -15.97 28.55
CA LEU A 248 7.53 -14.94 28.27
C LEU A 248 7.90 -14.08 27.07
N ALA A 249 9.16 -13.63 26.97
CA ALA A 249 9.61 -12.81 25.85
C ALA A 249 9.60 -13.58 24.52
N ALA A 250 9.98 -14.85 24.52
CA ALA A 250 9.91 -15.70 23.33
C ALA A 250 8.47 -15.89 22.82
N HIS A 251 7.50 -15.98 23.73
CA HIS A 251 6.07 -16.08 23.37
C HIS A 251 5.46 -14.74 22.95
N VAL A 252 5.90 -13.63 23.53
CA VAL A 252 5.36 -12.29 23.26
C VAL A 252 5.98 -11.66 22.02
N GLY A 253 7.25 -11.94 21.71
CA GLY A 253 7.98 -11.36 20.58
C GLY A 253 7.24 -11.46 19.24
N PRO A 254 6.76 -12.64 18.83
CA PRO A 254 5.97 -12.77 17.59
C PRO A 254 4.70 -11.93 17.59
N LEU A 255 3.98 -11.87 18.73
CA LEU A 255 2.74 -11.09 18.84
C LEU A 255 2.98 -9.58 18.70
N VAL A 256 4.14 -9.09 19.13
CA VAL A 256 4.51 -7.67 18.98
C VAL A 256 4.73 -7.32 17.51
N LEU A 257 5.44 -8.17 16.75
CA LEU A 257 5.64 -7.96 15.32
C LEU A 257 4.32 -8.02 14.54
N ASP A 258 3.50 -9.05 14.79
CA ASP A 258 2.20 -9.19 14.14
C ASP A 258 1.26 -8.03 14.51
N GLY A 259 1.22 -7.66 15.79
CA GLY A 259 0.43 -6.53 16.28
C GLY A 259 0.82 -5.21 15.61
N LEU A 260 2.13 -4.97 15.44
CA LEU A 260 2.63 -3.80 14.70
C LEU A 260 2.13 -3.80 13.25
N MET A 261 2.21 -4.93 12.55
CA MET A 261 1.74 -5.05 11.17
C MET A 261 0.23 -4.85 11.07
N VAL A 262 -0.54 -5.45 11.97
CA VAL A 262 -2.00 -5.35 12.00
C VAL A 262 -2.44 -3.90 12.22
N ILE A 263 -1.90 -3.23 13.24
CA ILE A 263 -2.22 -1.82 13.53
C ILE A 263 -1.83 -0.92 12.35
N SER A 264 -0.66 -1.15 11.78
CA SER A 264 -0.17 -0.43 10.60
C SER A 264 -1.08 -0.61 9.38
N GLY A 265 -1.50 -1.85 9.10
CA GLY A 265 -2.42 -2.19 8.01
C GLY A 265 -3.78 -1.53 8.17
N PHE A 266 -4.37 -1.59 9.37
CA PHE A 266 -5.65 -0.93 9.66
C PHE A 266 -5.55 0.59 9.57
N ALA A 267 -4.43 1.19 10.00
CA ALA A 267 -4.20 2.62 9.84
C ALA A 267 -4.17 3.02 8.35
N LEU A 268 -3.45 2.28 7.51
CA LEU A 268 -3.41 2.48 6.05
C LEU A 268 -4.80 2.35 5.41
N LEU A 269 -5.59 1.36 5.84
CA LEU A 269 -6.95 1.18 5.37
C LEU A 269 -7.86 2.36 5.77
N ALA A 270 -7.83 2.78 7.05
CA ALA A 270 -8.64 3.87 7.56
C ALA A 270 -8.32 5.21 6.89
N MET A 271 -7.05 5.46 6.53
CA MET A 271 -6.67 6.64 5.74
C MET A 271 -7.19 6.56 4.30
N SER A 272 -7.13 5.37 3.68
CA SER A 272 -7.60 5.17 2.30
C SER A 272 -9.12 5.37 2.15
N MET A 273 -9.91 4.98 3.16
CA MET A 273 -11.36 5.18 3.17
C MET A 273 -11.74 6.67 3.29
N ARG A 274 -11.03 7.44 4.11
CA ARG A 274 -11.24 8.89 4.23
C ARG A 274 -10.98 9.63 2.92
N THR A 275 -9.93 9.27 2.19
CA THR A 275 -9.65 9.86 0.88
C THR A 275 -10.75 9.54 -0.14
N LYS A 276 -11.33 8.34 -0.12
CA LYS A 276 -12.45 7.97 -1.00
C LYS A 276 -13.73 8.74 -0.65
N GLY A 277 -14.05 8.88 0.65
CA GLY A 277 -15.23 9.60 1.11
C GLY A 277 -15.18 11.12 0.88
N ALA A 278 -13.98 11.72 0.86
CA ALA A 278 -13.82 13.13 0.52
C ALA A 278 -13.88 13.41 -1.00
N ALA A 279 -13.84 12.37 -1.83
CA ALA A 279 -13.88 12.47 -3.30
C ALA A 279 -15.22 12.04 -3.91
N ALA A 280 -16.19 11.65 -3.08
CA ALA A 280 -17.57 11.29 -3.45
C ALA A 280 -18.52 12.42 -3.06
#